data_AF-A0A964AXQ3-F1
#
_entry.id   AF-A0A964AXQ3-F1
#
_cell.length_a   1.000
_cell.length_b   1.000
_cell.length_c   1.000
_cell.angle_alpha   90.00
_cell.angle_beta   90.00
_cell.angle_gamma   90.00
#
_symmetry.space_group_name_H-M   'P 1'
#
loop_
_entity.id
_entity.type
_entity.pdbx_description
1 polymer ?
#
loop_
_entity_poly.entity_id
_entity_poly.type
_entity_poly.pdbx_seq_one_letter_code
_entity_poly.pdbx_strand_id
1 'polypeptide(L)' 'MTIIGLKELSQNAGKIAERVANGERFTVVKRSKPVFEILPPSTTADNELAEWTKDAIKQYRPALDALSKK' A
#
# COMPACT_ATOMS: atom_id res chain seq x y z
N MET A 1 12.04 -5.11 11.03
CA MET A 1 10.69 -5.65 10.77
C MET A 1 10.08 -5.94 12.14
N THR A 2 9.09 -5.15 12.55
CA THR A 2 8.59 -5.16 13.93
C THR A 2 7.16 -5.69 13.95
N ILE A 3 6.88 -6.72 14.76
CA ILE A 3 5.55 -7.32 14.85
C ILE A 3 4.80 -6.67 16.01
N ILE A 4 3.60 -6.14 15.75
CA ILE A 4 2.77 -5.49 16.78
C ILE A 4 1.36 -6.07 16.79
N GLY A 5 0.77 -6.17 17.98
CA GLY A 5 -0.62 -6.59 18.12
C GLY A 5 -1.60 -5.48 17.76
N LEU A 6 -2.81 -5.84 17.32
CA LEU A 6 -3.86 -4.86 17.02
C LEU A 6 -4.20 -3.95 18.23
N LYS A 7 -4.15 -4.49 19.45
CA LYS A 7 -4.36 -3.72 20.70
C LYS A 7 -3.21 -2.75 20.98
N GLU A 8 -1.98 -3.14 20.65
CA GLU A 8 -0.81 -2.28 20.82
C GLU A 8 -0.82 -1.14 19.82
N LEU A 9 -1.22 -1.43 18.57
CA LEU A 9 -1.47 -0.42 17.56
C LEU A 9 -2.49 0.61 18.03
N SER A 10 -3.63 0.19 18.59
CA SER A 10 -4.66 1.12 19.04
C SER A 10 -4.22 1.98 20.22
N GLN A 11 -3.37 1.46 21.10
CA GLN A 11 -2.88 2.20 22.28
C GLN A 11 -1.72 3.14 21.97
N ASN A 12 -0.91 2.84 20.95
CA ASN A 12 0.32 3.58 20.63
C ASN A 12 0.33 4.14 19.20
N ALA A 13 -0.85 4.36 18.61
CA ALA A 13 -1.00 4.74 17.20
C ALA A 13 -0.13 5.93 16.80
N GLY A 14 -0.05 6.98 17.63
CA GLY A 14 0.78 8.17 17.37
C GLY A 14 2.28 7.84 17.28
N LYS A 15 2.83 7.16 18.28
CA LYS A 15 4.25 6.76 18.28
C LYS A 15 4.60 5.82 17.14
N ILE A 16 3.68 4.89 16.83
CA ILE A 16 3.87 3.96 15.72
C ILE A 16 3.85 4.73 14.39
N ALA A 17 2.93 5.68 14.21
CA ALA A 17 2.90 6.52 13.01
C ALA A 17 4.18 7.35 12.84
N GLU A 18 4.73 7.93 13.92
CA GLU A 18 6.02 8.62 13.86
C GLU A 18 7.17 7.69 13.45
N ARG A 19 7.22 6.48 14.02
CA ARG A 19 8.24 5.48 13.65
C ARG A 19 8.12 5.02 12.20
N VAL A 20 6.89 4.82 11.73
CA VAL A 20 6.58 4.52 10.33
C VAL A 20 7.03 5.66 9.43
N ALA A 21 6.75 6.91 9.78
CA ALA A 21 7.18 8.08 9.02
C ALA A 21 8.71 8.18 8.92
N ASN A 22 9.44 7.70 9.94
CA ASN A 22 10.90 7.60 9.95
C ASN A 22 11.45 6.41 9.12
N GLY A 23 10.59 5.65 8.45
CA GLY A 23 10.99 4.55 7.56
C GLY A 23 10.85 3.15 8.16
N GLU A 24 10.34 3.03 9.39
CA GLU A 24 10.16 1.72 10.01
C GLU A 24 8.93 0.98 9.47
N ARG A 25 9.02 -0.36 9.40
CA ARG A 25 7.98 -1.24 8.87
C ARG A 25 7.42 -2.12 9.98
N PHE A 26 6.10 -2.20 10.06
CA PHE A 26 5.40 -2.96 11.08
C PHE A 26 4.47 -3.99 10.46
N THR A 27 4.47 -5.20 11.01
CA THR A 27 3.47 -6.23 10.70
C THR A 27 2.47 -6.29 11.83
N VAL A 28 1.20 -6.03 11.53
CA VAL A 28 0.13 -6.05 12.50
C VAL A 28 -0.48 -7.45 12.56
N VAL A 29 -0.50 -8.03 13.76
CA VAL A 29 -1.05 -9.35 14.02
C VAL A 29 -2.29 -9.29 14.91
N LYS A 30 -3.23 -10.21 14.67
CA LYS A 30 -4.42 -10.45 15.51
C LYS A 30 -4.50 -11.94 15.80
N ARG A 31 -4.50 -12.32 17.09
CA ARG A 31 -4.50 -13.73 17.53
C ARG A 31 -3.40 -14.56 16.84
N SER A 32 -2.18 -14.03 16.85
CA SER A 32 -0.99 -14.64 16.22
C SER A 32 -1.07 -14.84 14.69
N LYS A 33 -2.04 -14.21 14.02
CA LYS A 33 -2.12 -14.19 12.55
C LYS A 33 -1.81 -12.80 12.02
N PRO A 34 -0.92 -12.64 11.01
CA PRO A 34 -0.72 -11.36 10.34
C PRO A 34 -1.99 -10.94 9.61
N VAL A 35 -2.31 -9.64 9.69
CA VAL A 35 -3.53 -9.06 9.10
C VAL A 35 -3.19 -8.02 8.05
N PHE A 36 -2.26 -7.12 8.35
CA PHE A 36 -1.80 -6.09 7.43
C PHE A 36 -0.41 -5.58 7.84
N GLU A 37 0.24 -4.85 6.95
CA GLU A 37 1.53 -4.20 7.19
C GLU A 37 1.37 -2.68 7.14
N ILE A 38 2.10 -1.99 7.99
CA ILE A 38 2.20 -0.53 7.98
C ILE A 38 3.59 -0.20 7.45
N LEU A 39 3.59 0.49 6.31
CA LEU A 39 4.78 0.91 5.61
C LEU A 39 4.88 2.44 5.67
N PRO A 40 6.11 3.00 5.64
CA PRO A 40 6.27 4.42 5.37
C PRO A 40 5.51 4.77 4.09
N PRO A 41 4.90 5.97 4.01
CA PRO A 41 4.36 6.43 2.74
C PRO A 41 5.50 6.46 1.73
N SER A 42 5.48 5.49 0.80
CA SER A 42 6.41 5.42 -0.33
C SER A 42 6.25 6.74 -1.08
N THR A 43 7.29 7.58 -1.08
CA THR A 43 7.26 8.83 -1.86
C THR A 43 7.27 8.57 -3.37
N THR A 44 7.42 7.32 -3.84
CA THR A 44 7.70 7.06 -5.27
C THR A 44 7.04 5.79 -5.84
N ALA A 45 7.25 4.61 -5.26
CA ALA A 45 6.94 3.35 -5.95
C ALA A 45 5.44 3.06 -6.21
N ASP A 46 4.55 3.36 -5.25
CA ASP A 46 3.10 3.15 -5.43
C ASP A 46 2.49 4.17 -6.42
N ASN A 47 3.10 5.34 -6.54
CA ASN A 47 2.68 6.37 -7.48
C ASN A 47 3.15 6.01 -8.91
N GLU A 48 4.39 5.57 -9.06
CA GLU A 48 4.95 5.18 -10.36
C GLU A 48 4.16 4.03 -11.01
N LEU A 49 3.77 3.00 -10.24
CA LEU A 49 2.96 1.90 -10.77
C LEU A 49 1.55 2.36 -11.15
N ALA A 50 0.95 3.25 -10.36
CA ALA A 50 -0.38 3.81 -10.63
C ALA A 50 -0.37 4.75 -11.85
N GLU A 51 0.68 5.56 -12.01
CA GLU A 51 0.89 6.43 -13.15
C GLU A 51 1.16 5.62 -14.42
N TRP A 52 2.03 4.61 -14.35
CA TRP A 52 2.25 3.68 -15.45
C TRP A 52 0.96 2.97 -15.87
N THR A 53 0.16 2.50 -14.92
CA THR A 53 -1.12 1.82 -15.20
C THR A 53 -2.09 2.76 -15.93
N LYS A 54 -2.16 4.04 -15.53
CA LYS A 54 -2.98 5.04 -16.22
C LYS A 54 -2.49 5.29 -17.65
N ASP A 55 -1.17 5.35 -17.85
CA ASP A 55 -0.57 5.60 -19.17
C ASP A 55 -0.81 4.42 -20.12
N ALA A 56 -0.59 3.19 -19.64
CA ALA A 56 -0.86 1.97 -20.38
C ALA A 56 -2.34 1.87 -20.80
N ILE A 57 -3.29 2.14 -19.88
CA ILE A 57 -4.73 2.13 -20.21
C ILE A 57 -5.05 3.16 -21.29
N LYS A 58 -4.44 4.35 -21.25
CA LYS A 58 -4.64 5.40 -22.25
C LYS A 58 -4.12 4.97 -23.63
N GLN A 59 -2.95 4.33 -23.67
CA GLN A 59 -2.33 3.83 -24.90
C GLN A 59 -3.17 2.75 -25.58
N TYR A 60 -3.71 1.80 -24.80
CA TYR A 60 -4.45 0.65 -25.35
C TYR A 60 -5.97 0.87 -25.48
N ARG A 61 -6.50 1.99 -24.97
CA ARG A 61 -7.92 2.35 -25.10
C ARG A 61 -8.50 2.23 -26.53
N PRO A 62 -7.84 2.72 -27.60
CA PRO A 62 -8.38 2.60 -28.95
C PRO A 62 -8.40 1.15 -29.46
N ALA A 63 -7.43 0.32 -29.06
CA ALA A 63 -7.40 -1.09 -29.42
C ALA A 63 -8.50 -1.88 -28.70
N LEU A 64 -8.79 -1.54 -27.44
CA LEU A 64 -9.90 -2.12 -26.67
C LEU A 64 -11.26 -1.72 -27.24
N ASP A 65 -11.44 -0.47 -27.68
CA ASP A 65 -12.70 -0.01 -28.31
C ASP A 65 -12.95 -0.71 -29.65
N ALA A 66 -11.90 -0.92 -30.44
CA ALA A 66 -11.97 -1.66 -31.70
C ALA A 66 -12.34 -3.14 -31.50
N LEU A 67 -11.90 -3.76 -30.40
CA LEU A 67 -12.27 -5.13 -30.03
C LEU A 67 -13.69 -5.22 -29.46
N SER A 68 -14.17 -4.19 -28.77
CA SER A 68 -15.52 -4.16 -28.20
C SER A 68 -16.64 -4.00 -29.23
N LYS A 69 -16.32 -3.51 -30.44
CA LYS A 69 -17.29 -3.30 -31.53
C LYS A 69 -17.43 -4.50 -32.47
N LYS A 70 -16.80 -5.63 -32.15
CA LYS A 70 -16.85 -6.88 -32.92
C LYS A 70 -17.75 -7.90 -32.24
#